data_AF-A0A6G0YGV5-F1
#
_entry.id   AF-A0A6G0YGV5-F1
#
_cell.length_a   1.000
_cell.length_b   1.000
_cell.length_c   1.000
_cell.angle_alpha   90.00
_cell.angle_beta   90.00
_cell.angle_gamma   90.00
#
_symmetry.space_group_name_H-M   'P 1'
#
loop_
_entity.id
_entity.type
_entity.pdbx_description
1 polymer ?
#
loop_
_entity_poly.entity_id
_entity_poly.type
_entity_poly.pdbx_seq_one_letter_code
_entity_poly.pdbx_strand_id
1 'polypeptide(L)'
;MWCLVSQPNAVVIEVRLDHKAKGLECLEKVCECLGINKECDYFGLQYKTVKGQDVWLNLRNLIEHQVAGVHPYRFALRVKFWVPPHLLLQESTR
;
A
#
# COMPACT_ATOMS: atom_id res chain seq x y z
N MET A 1 -0.70 -12.48 -9.03
CA MET A 1 -0.37 -11.16 -9.61
C MET A 1 0.80 -10.47 -8.90
N TRP A 2 1.57 -9.63 -9.60
CA TRP A 2 2.68 -8.85 -9.04
C TRP A 2 2.25 -7.41 -8.75
N CYS A 3 2.65 -6.90 -7.59
CA CYS A 3 2.47 -5.50 -7.18
C CYS A 3 3.82 -4.87 -6.83
N LEU A 4 4.09 -3.69 -7.38
CA LEU A 4 5.26 -2.88 -7.11
C LEU A 4 4.82 -1.69 -6.26
N VAL A 5 5.28 -1.65 -5.01
CA VAL A 5 4.90 -0.61 -4.06
C VAL A 5 6.07 0.32 -3.79
N SER A 6 5.97 1.57 -4.23
CA SER A 6 6.99 2.59 -3.97
C SER A 6 6.83 3.19 -2.58
N GLN A 7 7.92 3.20 -1.82
CA GLN A 7 8.06 3.88 -0.54
C GLN A 7 8.27 5.40 -0.72
N PRO A 8 8.16 6.21 0.35
CA PRO A 8 8.50 7.64 0.33
C PRO A 8 9.94 7.94 -0.08
N ASN A 9 10.89 7.06 0.24
CA ASN A 9 12.31 7.17 -0.14
C ASN A 9 12.61 6.66 -1.56
N ALA A 10 11.58 6.44 -2.40
CA ALA A 10 11.65 5.89 -3.74
C ALA A 10 12.14 4.43 -3.87
N VAL A 11 12.36 3.72 -2.76
CA VAL A 11 12.61 2.27 -2.79
C VAL A 11 11.32 1.54 -3.17
N VAL A 12 11.41 0.54 -4.05
CA VAL A 12 10.26 -0.27 -4.49
C VAL A 12 10.28 -1.62 -3.79
N ILE A 13 9.16 -2.00 -3.19
CA ILE A 13 8.93 -3.34 -2.64
C ILE A 13 8.10 -4.11 -3.64
N GLU A 14 8.58 -5.29 -4.02
CA GLU A 14 7.85 -6.21 -4.89
C GLU A 14 7.07 -7.23 -4.05
N VAL A 15 5.76 -7.32 -4.28
CA VAL A 15 4.89 -8.23 -3.54
C VAL A 15 4.14 -9.12 -4.52
N ARG A 16 4.23 -10.43 -4.30
CA ARG A 16 3.44 -11.43 -5.02
C ARG A 16 2.17 -11.76 -4.23
N LEU A 17 1.04 -11.63 -4.90
CA LEU A 17 -0.30 -11.85 -4.35
C LEU A 17 -1.10 -12.82 -5.20
N ASP A 18 -2.15 -13.40 -4.63
CA ASP A 18 -3.17 -14.12 -5.40
C ASP A 18 -3.94 -13.15 -6.31
N HIS A 19 -4.59 -13.65 -7.36
CA HIS A 19 -5.42 -12.83 -8.24
C HIS A 19 -6.66 -12.28 -7.51
N LYS A 20 -7.17 -13.03 -6.54
CA LYS A 20 -8.29 -12.64 -5.68
C LYS A 20 -7.86 -11.88 -4.42
N ALA A 21 -6.65 -11.34 -4.40
CA ALA A 21 -6.16 -10.56 -3.28
C ALA A 21 -6.90 -9.23 -3.13
N LYS A 22 -7.19 -8.87 -1.89
CA LYS A 22 -7.75 -7.56 -1.53
C LYS A 22 -6.64 -6.54 -1.34
N GLY A 23 -7.00 -5.25 -1.41
CA GLY A 23 -6.04 -4.17 -1.15
C GLY A 23 -5.39 -4.27 0.24
N LEU A 24 -6.12 -4.75 1.25
CA LEU A 24 -5.60 -4.96 2.61
C LEU A 24 -4.42 -5.93 2.63
N GLU A 25 -4.54 -7.07 1.95
CA GLU A 25 -3.49 -8.11 1.93
C GLU A 25 -2.20 -7.59 1.29
N CYS A 26 -2.30 -6.71 0.28
CA CYS A 26 -1.13 -6.02 -0.27
C CYS A 26 -0.48 -5.08 0.75
N LEU A 27 -1.30 -4.29 1.46
CA LEU A 27 -0.79 -3.34 2.45
C LEU A 27 -0.11 -4.07 3.61
N GLU A 28 -0.73 -5.13 4.14
CA GLU A 28 -0.20 -5.93 5.24
C GLU A 28 1.16 -6.54 4.89
N LYS A 29 1.30 -7.14 3.70
CA LYS A 29 2.60 -7.70 3.26
C LYS A 29 3.68 -6.62 3.12
N VAL A 30 3.35 -5.45 2.57
CA VAL A 30 4.31 -4.33 2.48
C VAL A 30 4.73 -3.87 3.88
N CYS A 31 3.77 -3.70 4.80
CA CYS A 31 4.03 -3.30 6.17
C CYS A 31 4.82 -4.34 6.95
N GLU A 32 4.61 -5.63 6.69
CA GLU A 32 5.41 -6.73 7.25
C GLU A 32 6.86 -6.66 6.78
N CYS A 33 7.11 -6.45 5.48
CA CYS A 33 8.47 -6.27 4.95
C CYS A 33 9.20 -5.06 5.55
N LEU A 34 8.46 -4.03 5.94
CA LEU A 34 8.99 -2.81 6.55
C LEU A 34 9.06 -2.86 8.08
N GLY A 35 8.53 -3.91 8.71
CA GLY A 35 8.46 -4.02 10.17
C GLY A 35 7.53 -2.99 10.83
N ILE A 36 6.50 -2.51 10.13
CA ILE A 36 5.49 -1.54 10.61
C ILE A 36 4.08 -2.15 10.68
N ASN A 37 3.98 -3.48 10.73
CA ASN A 37 2.72 -4.21 10.64
C ASN A 37 1.73 -3.92 11.78
N LYS A 38 2.21 -3.51 12.97
CA LYS A 38 1.33 -3.17 14.11
C LYS A 38 0.69 -1.79 13.99
N GLU A 39 1.21 -0.96 13.09
CA GLU A 39 0.76 0.41 12.85
C GLU A 39 0.33 0.59 11.38
N CYS A 40 -0.03 -0.52 10.71
CA CYS A 40 -0.42 -0.54 9.31
C CYS A 40 -1.67 0.32 9.03
N ASP A 41 -2.53 0.50 10.04
CA ASP A 41 -3.77 1.28 9.96
C ASP A 41 -3.54 2.76 9.68
N TYR A 42 -2.34 3.29 9.92
CA TYR A 42 -1.99 4.68 9.59
C TYR A 42 -1.69 4.88 8.10
N PHE A 43 -1.44 3.79 7.38
CA PHE A 43 -1.00 3.81 6.00
C PHE A 43 -2.13 3.46 5.02
N GLY A 44 -1.87 3.75 3.76
CA GLY A 44 -2.67 3.28 2.66
C GLY A 44 -1.83 3.16 1.39
N LEU A 45 -2.45 2.56 0.38
CA LEU A 45 -1.88 2.46 -0.95
C LEU A 45 -2.57 3.45 -1.88
N GLN A 46 -1.80 4.24 -2.61
CA GLN A 46 -2.28 5.07 -3.71
C GLN A 46 -1.91 4.45 -5.05
N TYR A 47 -2.75 4.63 -6.07
CA TYR A 47 -2.40 4.34 -7.46
C TYR A 47 -2.86 5.47 -8.37
N LYS A 48 -2.26 5.55 -9.56
CA LYS A 48 -2.68 6.47 -10.60
C LYS A 48 -3.79 5.87 -11.42
N THR A 49 -4.91 6.58 -11.50
CA THR A 49 -5.99 6.26 -12.45
C THR A 49 -5.53 6.47 -13.90
N VAL A 50 -6.32 5.98 -14.86
CA VAL A 50 -6.09 6.20 -16.30
C VAL A 50 -6.05 7.70 -16.64
N LYS A 51 -6.70 8.55 -15.84
CA LYS A 51 -6.69 10.02 -15.99
C LYS A 51 -5.50 10.69 -15.29
N GLY A 52 -4.57 9.93 -14.74
CA GLY A 52 -3.36 10.42 -14.06
C GLY A 52 -3.58 10.94 -12.64
N GLN A 53 -4.79 10.82 -12.09
CA GLN A 53 -5.11 11.24 -10.72
C GLN A 53 -4.66 10.17 -9.72
N ASP A 54 -4.01 10.59 -8.64
CA ASP A 54 -3.68 9.73 -7.51
C ASP A 54 -4.93 9.48 -6.66
N VAL A 55 -5.29 8.21 -6.50
CA VAL A 55 -6.46 7.78 -5.72
C VAL A 55 -6.06 6.69 -4.72
N TRP A 56 -6.77 6.64 -3.60
CA TRP A 56 -6.57 5.60 -2.60
C TRP A 56 -7.18 4.27 -3.07
N LEU A 57 -6.42 3.21 -2.92
CA LEU A 57 -6.90 1.84 -3.08
C LEU A 57 -7.88 1.52 -1.94
N ASN A 58 -9.04 0.96 -2.29
CA ASN A 58 -9.96 0.43 -1.29
C ASN A 58 -9.44 -0.92 -0.80
N LEU A 59 -9.04 -0.96 0.47
CA LEU A 59 -8.46 -2.14 1.11
C LEU A 59 -9.46 -3.29 1.27
N ARG A 60 -10.77 -3.03 1.22
CA ARG A 60 -11.82 -4.06 1.38
C ARG A 60 -12.15 -4.79 0.08
N ASN A 61 -11.84 -4.16 -1.06
CA ASN A 61 -12.19 -4.66 -2.38
C ASN A 61 -11.00 -5.40 -3.02
N LEU A 62 -11.31 -6.25 -4.00
CA LEU A 62 -10.29 -6.89 -4.84
C LEU A 62 -9.49 -5.85 -5.60
N ILE A 63 -8.19 -6.08 -5.74
CA ILE A 63 -7.30 -5.14 -6.42
C ILE A 63 -7.62 -5.09 -7.92
N GLU A 64 -7.82 -6.25 -8.54
CA GLU A 64 -8.12 -6.39 -9.97
C GLU A 64 -9.40 -5.66 -10.41
N HIS A 65 -10.37 -5.47 -9.52
CA HIS A 65 -11.61 -4.75 -9.83
C HIS A 65 -11.47 -3.22 -9.76
N GLN A 66 -10.37 -2.73 -9.19
CA GLN A 66 -10.15 -1.30 -8.95
C GLN A 66 -9.10 -0.72 -9.87
N VAL A 67 -8.08 -1.49 -10.19
CA VAL A 67 -6.93 -1.03 -10.95
C VAL A 67 -7.06 -1.52 -12.38
N ALA A 68 -7.30 -0.59 -13.31
CA ALA A 68 -7.28 -0.88 -14.73
C ALA A 68 -5.82 -1.13 -15.20
N GLY A 69 -5.64 -2.09 -16.09
CA GLY A 69 -4.36 -2.37 -16.74
C GLY A 69 -3.86 -3.79 -16.49
N VAL A 70 -2.66 -4.07 -17.00
CA VAL A 70 -2.00 -5.37 -16.87
C VAL A 70 -0.92 -5.28 -15.79
N HIS A 71 -0.73 -6.37 -15.06
CA HIS A 71 0.33 -6.47 -14.06
C HIS A 71 1.73 -6.20 -14.67
N PRO A 72 2.69 -5.70 -13.88
CA PRO A 72 2.61 -5.46 -12.45
C PRO A 72 1.82 -4.20 -12.08
N TYR A 73 0.94 -4.31 -11.08
CA TYR A 73 0.23 -3.14 -10.54
C TYR A 73 1.20 -2.26 -9.76
N ARG A 74 1.08 -0.94 -9.91
CA ARG A 74 1.95 0.04 -9.25
C ARG A 74 1.18 0.79 -8.19
N PHE A 75 1.70 0.75 -6.97
CA PHE A 75 1.16 1.46 -5.82
C PHE A 75 2.22 2.34 -5.18
N ALA A 76 1.79 3.34 -4.43
CA ALA A 76 2.62 4.11 -3.53
C ALA A 76 2.14 3.92 -2.09
N LEU A 77 3.04 3.52 -1.20
CA LEU A 77 2.79 3.51 0.24
C LEU A 77 2.83 4.94 0.76
N ARG A 78 1.75 5.36 1.43
CA ARG A 78 1.59 6.71 1.95
C ARG A 78 0.89 6.70 3.31
N VAL A 79 1.22 7.69 4.14
CA VAL A 79 0.46 7.97 5.37
C VAL A 79 -0.92 8.47 4.98
N LYS A 80 -1.95 7.81 5.49
CA LYS A 80 -3.37 8.15 5.26
C LYS A 80 -3.97 8.83 6.48
N PHE A 81 -3.59 8.40 7.68
CA PHE A 81 -4.05 8.96 8.93
C PHE A 81 -2.85 9.45 9.74
N TRP A 82 -2.78 10.77 9.91
CA TRP A 82 -1.73 11.39 10.71
C TRP A 82 -2.13 11.35 12.18
N VAL A 83 -1.21 10.89 13.02
CA VAL A 83 -1.35 10.85 14.47
C VAL A 83 -0.19 11.62 15.12
N PRO A 84 -0.38 12.17 16.33
CA PRO A 84 0.73 12.76 17.07
C PRO A 84 1.89 11.78 17.27
N PRO A 85 3.17 12.21 17.16
CA PRO A 85 4.33 11.33 17.21
C PRO A 85 4.45 10.48 18.49
N HIS A 86 3.91 10.96 19.61
CA HIS A 86 3.93 10.22 20.88
C HIS A 86 2.97 9.01 20.91
N LEU A 87 2.07 8.89 19.94
CA LEU A 87 1.23 7.71 19.75
C LEU A 87 1.90 6.63 18.89
N LEU A 88 2.98 6.99 18.18
CA LEU A 88 3.75 6.03 17.38
C LEU A 88 4.67 5.21 18.29
N LEU A 89 4.41 3.92 18.33
CA LEU A 89 5.10 2.93 19.15
C LEU A 89 6.35 2.38 18.45
N GLN A 90 6.34 2.29 17.11
CA GLN A 90 7.46 1.77 16.34
C GLN A 90 8.34 2.92 15.82
N GLU A 91 9.66 2.81 15.99
CA GLU A 91 10.62 3.79 15.47
C GLU A 91 10.62 3.83 13.94
N SER A 92 10.39 2.68 13.29
CA SER A 92 10.26 2.58 11.84
C SER A 92 9.06 3.35 11.26
N THR A 93 8.06 3.66 12.08
CA THR A 93 6.87 4.44 11.68
C THR A 93 7.08 5.94 11.88
N ARG A 94 8.01 6.36 12.74
CA ARG A 94 8.27 7.77 13.07
C ARG A 94 9.04 8.49 11.97
#